data_AF-A0A1H7BLY7-F1
#
_entry.id   AF-A0A1H7BLY7-F1
#
_cell.length_a   1.000
_cell.length_b   1.000
_cell.length_c   1.000
_cell.angle_alpha   90.00
_cell.angle_beta   90.00
_cell.angle_gamma   90.00
#
_symmetry.space_group_name_H-M   'P 1'
#
loop_
_entity.id
_entity.type
_entity.pdbx_description
1 polymer ?
#
loop_
_entity_poly.entity_id
_entity_poly.type
_entity_poly.pdbx_seq_one_letter_code
_entity_poly.pdbx_strand_id
1 'polypeptide(L)'
;MKKYCFTILIILALTTTCFAQTNMPFTKGLVVDNTLQVIGVNLFGPAFKAGIRPNDKMLNTSKELLYSHAAYRAHETIERKNKNYQCFIVPEQIDRPTTQSVFLLATNGLTIPKIQNIIAQSPELQKIFLTKSIDTNWGILYTIGELDPERATFLDYIITDKQPSLIRLKTVMFFTSGEFNTFQLFHMDMTFEAKNGTVWEKVPSSGVLEQQFIEKITKANSF
;
A
#
# COMPACT_ATOMS: atom_id res chain seq x y z
N MET A 1 -15.40 -44.68 23.66
CA MET A 1 -15.38 -43.20 23.79
C MET A 1 -13.97 -42.59 23.78
N LYS A 2 -12.96 -43.15 24.48
CA LYS A 2 -11.58 -42.60 24.48
C LYS A 2 -10.87 -42.52 23.11
N LYS A 3 -11.17 -43.42 22.18
CA LYS A 3 -10.55 -43.46 20.84
C LYS A 3 -11.02 -42.33 19.90
N TYR A 4 -12.27 -41.85 20.05
CA TYR A 4 -12.83 -40.79 19.20
C TYR A 4 -12.31 -39.40 19.58
N CYS A 5 -12.07 -39.14 20.88
CA CYS A 5 -11.48 -37.87 21.31
C CYS A 5 -10.04 -37.69 20.80
N PHE A 6 -9.27 -38.78 20.68
CA PHE A 6 -7.88 -38.72 20.20
C PHE A 6 -7.82 -38.37 18.71
N THR A 7 -8.73 -38.93 17.90
CA THR A 7 -8.83 -38.62 16.46
C THR A 7 -9.29 -37.17 16.24
N ILE A 8 -10.23 -36.66 17.05
CA ILE A 8 -10.68 -35.25 16.97
C ILE A 8 -9.55 -34.29 17.38
N LEU A 9 -8.75 -34.64 18.39
CA LEU A 9 -7.60 -33.83 18.83
C LEU A 9 -6.52 -33.76 17.74
N ILE A 10 -6.28 -34.86 17.01
CA ILE A 10 -5.33 -34.90 15.88
C ILE A 10 -5.85 -34.08 14.70
N ILE A 11 -7.15 -34.14 14.40
CA ILE A 11 -7.75 -33.31 13.34
C ILE A 11 -7.69 -31.83 13.72
N LEU A 12 -7.98 -31.47 14.98
CA LEU A 12 -7.83 -30.11 15.49
C LEU A 12 -6.37 -29.63 15.44
N ALA A 13 -5.41 -30.48 15.82
CA ALA A 13 -3.98 -30.17 15.77
C ALA A 13 -3.42 -30.05 14.34
N LEU A 14 -4.00 -30.79 13.38
CA LEU A 14 -3.66 -30.68 11.96
C LEU A 14 -4.32 -29.44 11.32
N THR A 15 -5.50 -29.02 11.78
CA THR A 15 -6.11 -27.75 11.34
C THR A 15 -5.48 -26.52 11.97
N THR A 16 -4.82 -26.63 13.12
CA THR A 16 -4.08 -25.49 13.73
C THR A 16 -2.66 -25.32 13.22
N THR A 17 -2.12 -26.31 12.48
CA THR A 17 -0.78 -26.21 11.85
C THR A 17 -0.84 -25.94 10.35
N CYS A 18 -2.03 -25.90 9.74
CA CYS A 18 -2.22 -25.44 8.38
C CYS A 18 -2.62 -23.95 8.43
N PHE A 19 -1.87 -23.10 7.72
CA PHE A 19 -1.96 -21.62 7.68
C PHE A 19 -1.17 -20.84 8.74
N ALA A 20 0.10 -21.19 8.92
CA ALA A 20 1.13 -20.21 9.30
C ALA A 20 2.28 -20.25 8.29
N GLN A 21 1.95 -20.21 6.99
CA GLN A 21 2.91 -19.76 6.00
C GLN A 21 2.58 -18.30 5.73
N THR A 22 3.06 -17.44 6.62
CA THR A 22 3.11 -15.98 6.46
C THR A 22 4.03 -15.69 5.27
N ASN A 23 3.53 -15.93 4.05
CA ASN A 23 4.19 -15.47 2.85
C ASN A 23 4.25 -13.95 2.97
N MET A 24 5.45 -13.39 3.14
CA MET A 24 5.62 -11.95 3.16
C MET A 24 5.02 -11.38 1.86
N PRO A 25 4.21 -10.31 1.94
CA PRO A 25 3.54 -9.76 0.79
C PRO A 25 4.56 -9.27 -0.23
N PHE A 26 4.19 -9.45 -1.50
CA PHE A 26 4.94 -8.98 -2.64
C PHE A 26 4.28 -7.74 -3.21
N THR A 27 5.08 -6.84 -3.77
CA THR A 27 4.61 -5.66 -4.47
C THR A 27 5.03 -5.70 -5.93
N LYS A 28 4.12 -5.32 -6.82
CA LYS A 28 4.47 -4.95 -8.20
C LYS A 28 4.88 -3.47 -8.31
N GLY A 29 4.74 -2.69 -7.24
CA GLY A 29 5.08 -1.26 -7.22
C GLY A 29 4.22 -0.41 -8.15
N LEU A 30 2.97 -0.79 -8.39
CA LEU A 30 2.02 -0.05 -9.22
C LEU A 30 0.69 0.10 -8.49
N VAL A 31 0.00 1.21 -8.76
CA VAL A 31 -1.36 1.49 -8.29
C VAL A 31 -2.21 1.82 -9.50
N VAL A 32 -3.31 1.09 -9.69
CA VAL A 32 -4.29 1.32 -10.76
C VAL A 32 -5.65 1.73 -10.22
N ASP A 33 -6.38 2.51 -11.01
CA ASP A 33 -7.79 2.79 -10.75
C ASP A 33 -8.71 1.63 -11.19
N ASN A 34 -10.02 1.83 -11.08
CA ASN A 34 -11.03 0.82 -11.44
C ASN A 34 -11.11 0.56 -12.95
N THR A 35 -10.52 1.41 -13.79
CA THR A 35 -10.43 1.24 -15.24
C THR A 35 -9.11 0.62 -15.69
N LEU A 36 -8.28 0.20 -14.72
CA LEU A 36 -6.92 -0.29 -14.89
C LEU A 36 -5.95 0.75 -15.44
N GLN A 37 -6.28 2.04 -15.28
CA GLN A 37 -5.36 3.14 -15.55
C GLN A 37 -4.35 3.22 -14.41
N VAL A 38 -3.05 3.21 -14.73
CA VAL A 38 -1.97 3.39 -13.77
C VAL A 38 -1.97 4.83 -13.25
N ILE A 39 -2.27 5.00 -11.98
CA ILE A 39 -2.35 6.30 -11.29
C ILE A 39 -1.15 6.56 -10.39
N GLY A 40 -0.39 5.53 -10.03
CA GLY A 40 0.84 5.64 -9.26
C GLY A 40 1.83 4.53 -9.59
N VAL A 41 3.11 4.84 -9.61
CA VAL A 41 4.19 3.87 -9.77
C VAL A 41 5.24 4.13 -8.70
N ASN A 42 5.54 3.14 -7.87
CA ASN A 42 6.59 3.21 -6.88
C ASN A 42 7.95 3.40 -7.58
N LEU A 43 8.62 4.51 -7.30
CA LEU A 43 9.91 4.86 -7.86
C LEU A 43 10.94 3.81 -7.43
N PHE A 44 11.71 3.29 -8.39
CA PHE A 44 12.63 2.16 -8.20
C PHE A 44 11.98 0.81 -7.86
N GLY A 45 10.65 0.73 -7.78
CA GLY A 45 9.93 -0.53 -7.63
C GLY A 45 9.86 -1.36 -8.93
N PRO A 46 9.28 -2.57 -8.87
CA PRO A 46 9.21 -3.49 -10.01
C PRO A 46 8.58 -2.91 -11.28
N ALA A 47 7.42 -2.26 -11.17
CA ALA A 47 6.75 -1.64 -12.31
C ALA A 47 7.58 -0.51 -12.93
N PHE A 48 8.28 0.28 -12.10
CA PHE A 48 9.18 1.32 -12.61
C PHE A 48 10.31 0.71 -13.44
N LYS A 49 10.96 -0.34 -12.92
CA LYS A 49 12.02 -1.12 -13.59
C LYS A 49 11.53 -1.79 -14.87
N ALA A 50 10.28 -2.25 -14.89
CA ALA A 50 9.61 -2.82 -16.08
C ALA A 50 9.20 -1.76 -17.13
N GLY A 51 9.45 -0.47 -16.86
CA GLY A 51 9.17 0.62 -17.79
C GLY A 51 7.73 1.15 -17.74
N ILE A 52 6.92 0.73 -16.77
CA ILE A 52 5.55 1.22 -16.55
C ILE A 52 5.61 2.62 -15.94
N ARG A 53 4.69 3.49 -16.36
CA ARG A 53 4.58 4.89 -15.95
C ARG A 53 3.13 5.23 -15.63
N PRO A 54 2.88 6.30 -14.84
CA PRO A 54 1.55 6.86 -14.72
C PRO A 54 0.94 7.17 -16.10
N ASN A 55 -0.38 7.03 -16.20
CA ASN A 55 -1.17 7.14 -17.44
C ASN A 55 -0.99 5.99 -18.46
N ASP A 56 -0.27 4.92 -18.12
CA ASP A 56 -0.39 3.67 -18.86
C ASP A 56 -1.69 2.94 -18.49
N LYS A 57 -2.32 2.25 -19.43
CA LYS A 57 -3.49 1.42 -19.15
C LYS A 57 -3.12 -0.05 -19.20
N MET A 58 -3.40 -0.79 -18.14
CA MET A 58 -3.18 -2.25 -18.14
C MET A 58 -4.26 -2.92 -18.99
N LEU A 59 -3.83 -3.86 -19.85
CA LEU A 59 -4.69 -4.63 -20.73
C LEU A 59 -4.65 -6.11 -20.32
N ASN A 60 -5.73 -6.84 -20.62
CA ASN A 60 -5.82 -8.30 -20.46
C ASN A 60 -5.52 -8.80 -19.03
N THR A 61 -5.83 -7.99 -18.02
CA THR A 61 -5.59 -8.28 -16.61
C THR A 61 -6.77 -7.78 -15.76
N SER A 62 -6.75 -8.05 -14.45
CA SER A 62 -7.72 -7.51 -13.50
C SER A 62 -7.02 -6.93 -12.28
N LYS A 63 -7.72 -6.08 -11.52
CA LYS A 63 -7.16 -5.47 -10.30
C LYS A 63 -6.76 -6.55 -9.29
N GLU A 64 -7.59 -7.59 -9.16
CA GLU A 64 -7.36 -8.74 -8.28
C GLU A 64 -6.12 -9.53 -8.71
N LEU A 65 -5.95 -9.78 -10.01
CA LEU A 65 -4.77 -10.47 -10.54
C LEU A 65 -3.49 -9.65 -10.37
N LEU A 66 -3.58 -8.33 -10.54
CA LEU A 66 -2.46 -7.42 -10.37
C LEU A 66 -1.91 -7.45 -8.92
N TYR A 67 -2.79 -7.58 -7.94
CA TYR A 67 -2.43 -7.60 -6.51
C TYR A 67 -2.40 -9.00 -5.88
N SER A 68 -2.61 -10.05 -6.67
CA SER A 68 -2.56 -11.43 -6.17
C SER A 68 -1.12 -11.91 -5.90
N HIS A 69 -0.95 -12.69 -4.84
CA HIS A 69 0.33 -13.30 -4.45
C HIS A 69 0.87 -14.31 -5.49
N ALA A 70 0.00 -14.85 -6.35
CA ALA A 70 0.35 -15.91 -7.31
C ALA A 70 1.15 -15.43 -8.53
N ALA A 71 1.30 -14.11 -8.73
CA ALA A 71 1.93 -13.56 -9.91
C ALA A 71 3.46 -13.44 -9.75
N TYR A 72 4.17 -14.54 -9.43
CA TYR A 72 5.62 -14.51 -9.16
C TYR A 72 6.44 -13.94 -10.34
N ARG A 73 5.88 -13.95 -11.56
CA ARG A 73 6.34 -13.22 -12.75
C ARG A 73 5.11 -12.91 -13.62
N ALA A 74 4.89 -11.65 -13.97
CA ALA A 74 3.75 -11.26 -14.79
C ALA A 74 4.22 -10.64 -16.11
N HIS A 75 3.81 -11.27 -17.22
CA HIS A 75 3.79 -10.62 -18.51
C HIS A 75 2.52 -9.80 -18.58
N GLU A 76 2.65 -8.49 -18.42
CA GLU A 76 1.54 -7.57 -18.50
C GLU A 76 1.58 -6.82 -19.83
N THR A 77 0.42 -6.62 -20.44
CA THR A 77 0.32 -5.75 -21.62
C THR A 77 -0.15 -4.38 -21.17
N ILE A 78 0.53 -3.34 -21.61
CA ILE A 78 0.12 -1.95 -21.36
C ILE A 78 -0.20 -1.23 -22.67
N GLU A 79 -1.18 -0.34 -22.63
CA GLU A 79 -1.41 0.67 -23.66
C GLU A 79 -0.80 2.00 -23.22
N ARG A 80 0.07 2.57 -24.06
CA ARG A 80 0.64 3.91 -23.88
C ARG A 80 0.57 4.66 -25.20
N LYS A 81 -0.12 5.80 -25.22
CA LYS A 81 -0.28 6.64 -26.43
C LYS A 81 -0.75 5.82 -27.65
N ASN A 82 -1.80 5.02 -27.48
CA ASN A 82 -2.40 4.14 -28.50
C ASN A 82 -1.45 3.07 -29.07
N LYS A 83 -0.40 2.70 -28.33
CA LYS A 83 0.52 1.60 -28.68
C LYS A 83 0.57 0.60 -27.54
N ASN A 84 0.63 -0.68 -27.90
CA ASN A 84 0.71 -1.77 -26.94
C ASN A 84 2.17 -2.15 -26.70
N TYR A 85 2.54 -2.33 -25.43
CA TYR A 85 3.85 -2.77 -25.01
C TYR A 85 3.71 -3.99 -24.10
N GLN A 86 4.65 -4.92 -24.22
CA GLN A 86 4.79 -6.04 -23.29
C GLN A 86 5.78 -5.65 -22.20
N CYS A 87 5.35 -5.74 -20.96
CA CYS A 87 6.16 -5.46 -19.78
C CYS A 87 6.35 -6.74 -18.98
N PHE A 88 7.58 -6.96 -18.51
CA PHE A 88 7.90 -8.08 -17.63
C PHE A 88 8.13 -7.55 -16.22
N ILE A 89 7.18 -7.83 -15.32
CA ILE A 89 7.24 -7.38 -13.93
C ILE A 89 7.70 -8.56 -13.07
N VAL A 90 8.77 -8.34 -12.30
CA VAL A 90 9.25 -9.26 -11.27
C VAL A 90 8.89 -8.67 -9.92
N PRO A 91 7.82 -9.14 -9.24
CA PRO A 91 7.45 -8.60 -7.93
C PRO A 91 8.59 -8.70 -6.93
N GLU A 92 8.65 -7.71 -6.04
CA GLU A 92 9.63 -7.66 -4.95
C GLU A 92 8.93 -7.91 -3.62
N GLN A 93 9.62 -8.61 -2.73
CA GLN A 93 9.15 -8.84 -1.37
C GLN A 93 9.19 -7.53 -0.59
N ILE A 94 8.14 -7.23 0.18
CA ILE A 94 8.13 -6.07 1.06
C ILE A 94 8.78 -6.48 2.38
N ASP A 95 10.10 -6.31 2.47
CA ASP A 95 10.89 -6.66 3.65
C ASP A 95 11.15 -5.46 4.58
N ARG A 96 10.93 -4.23 4.09
CA ARG A 96 11.17 -2.98 4.83
C ARG A 96 9.99 -2.01 4.72
N PRO A 97 9.69 -1.22 5.78
CA PRO A 97 8.67 -0.18 5.73
C PRO A 97 8.89 0.86 4.62
N THR A 98 10.14 1.13 4.25
CA THR A 98 10.50 2.15 3.26
C THR A 98 10.41 1.68 1.81
N THR A 99 10.03 0.42 1.57
CA THR A 99 10.03 -0.17 0.23
C THR A 99 9.00 0.49 -0.69
N GLN A 100 7.96 1.13 -0.13
CA GLN A 100 6.89 1.81 -0.87
C GLN A 100 6.67 3.25 -0.39
N SER A 101 7.70 4.08 -0.46
CA SER A 101 7.61 5.44 0.10
C SER A 101 7.66 6.56 -0.92
N VAL A 102 8.06 6.27 -2.16
CA VAL A 102 8.18 7.31 -3.20
C VAL A 102 7.42 6.87 -4.43
N PHE A 103 6.42 7.65 -4.84
CA PHE A 103 5.57 7.33 -5.97
C PHE A 103 5.68 8.40 -7.05
N LEU A 104 5.87 7.96 -8.28
CA LEU A 104 5.56 8.74 -9.47
C LEU A 104 4.05 8.76 -9.66
N LEU A 105 3.46 9.93 -9.62
CA LEU A 105 2.07 10.17 -9.96
C LEU A 105 1.99 10.91 -11.30
N ALA A 106 0.88 10.72 -12.02
CA ALA A 106 0.55 11.61 -13.13
C ALA A 106 0.44 13.04 -12.59
N THR A 107 0.78 14.04 -13.41
CA THR A 107 0.53 15.44 -13.04
C THR A 107 -0.96 15.66 -12.83
N ASN A 108 -1.35 15.74 -11.57
CA ASN A 108 -2.72 15.93 -11.14
C ASN A 108 -2.87 17.23 -10.34
N GLY A 109 -1.77 17.93 -10.01
CA GLY A 109 -1.85 19.17 -9.24
C GLY A 109 -2.30 18.93 -7.81
N LEU A 110 -2.04 17.73 -7.27
CA LEU A 110 -2.13 17.49 -5.83
C LEU A 110 -1.11 18.39 -5.11
N THR A 111 -1.52 18.92 -3.97
CA THR A 111 -0.69 19.74 -3.09
C THR A 111 -0.92 19.30 -1.65
N ILE A 112 -0.02 19.65 -0.73
CA ILE A 112 -0.24 19.34 0.70
C ILE A 112 -1.55 19.94 1.25
N PRO A 113 -1.91 21.20 0.97
CA PRO A 113 -3.22 21.74 1.37
C PRO A 113 -4.40 20.92 0.83
N LYS A 114 -4.33 20.46 -0.43
CA LYS A 114 -5.37 19.59 -1.01
C LYS A 114 -5.43 18.24 -0.31
N ILE A 115 -4.29 17.58 -0.07
CA ILE A 115 -4.25 16.32 0.68
C ILE A 115 -4.82 16.50 2.09
N GLN A 116 -4.41 17.55 2.80
CA GLN A 116 -4.93 17.84 4.14
C GLN A 116 -6.45 17.99 4.11
N ASN A 117 -6.99 18.70 3.12
CA ASN A 117 -8.43 18.84 2.96
C ASN A 117 -9.11 17.50 2.67
N ILE A 118 -8.55 16.67 1.78
CA ILE A 118 -9.07 15.32 1.49
C ILE A 118 -9.10 14.45 2.76
N ILE A 119 -8.04 14.50 3.58
CA ILE A 119 -7.98 13.78 4.86
C ILE A 119 -9.04 14.31 5.83
N ALA A 120 -9.16 15.63 5.98
CA ALA A 120 -10.11 16.25 6.89
C ALA A 120 -11.57 15.98 6.50
N GLN A 121 -11.86 15.86 5.21
CA GLN A 121 -13.20 15.58 4.68
C GLN A 121 -13.56 14.08 4.69
N SER A 122 -12.59 13.19 4.94
CA SER A 122 -12.80 11.75 4.99
C SER A 122 -12.68 11.21 6.42
N PRO A 123 -13.79 10.85 7.09
CA PRO A 123 -13.75 10.34 8.46
C PRO A 123 -12.88 9.09 8.65
N GLU A 124 -12.74 8.29 7.59
CA GLU A 124 -11.88 7.11 7.58
C GLU A 124 -10.40 7.51 7.54
N LEU A 125 -10.02 8.41 6.62
CA LEU A 125 -8.64 8.88 6.51
C LEU A 125 -8.23 9.70 7.73
N GLN A 126 -9.13 10.46 8.33
CA GLN A 126 -8.82 11.25 9.54
C GLN A 126 -8.43 10.37 10.73
N LYS A 127 -8.97 9.14 10.83
CA LYS A 127 -8.56 8.18 11.87
C LYS A 127 -7.15 7.64 11.64
N ILE A 128 -6.81 7.41 10.37
CA ILE A 128 -5.53 6.81 9.96
C ILE A 128 -4.42 7.87 9.93
N PHE A 129 -4.71 9.05 9.38
CA PHE A 129 -3.79 10.14 9.10
C PHE A 129 -4.19 11.40 9.87
N LEU A 130 -4.41 11.29 11.17
CA LEU A 130 -4.73 12.46 11.99
C LEU A 130 -3.56 13.47 11.93
N THR A 131 -3.85 14.66 11.42
CA THR A 131 -2.85 15.72 11.23
C THR A 131 -2.24 16.13 12.57
N LYS A 132 -0.92 16.03 12.66
CA LYS A 132 -0.13 16.48 13.82
C LYS A 132 0.39 17.90 13.60
N SER A 133 1.01 18.14 12.45
CA SER A 133 1.61 19.43 12.11
C SER A 133 1.87 19.55 10.61
N ILE A 134 2.04 20.78 10.14
CA ILE A 134 2.44 21.09 8.77
C ILE A 134 3.64 22.02 8.83
N ASP A 135 4.72 21.66 8.16
CA ASP A 135 5.81 22.57 7.86
C ASP A 135 5.49 23.30 6.56
N THR A 136 5.05 24.54 6.67
CA THR A 136 4.65 25.37 5.52
C THR A 136 5.83 25.82 4.67
N ASN A 137 7.04 25.85 5.23
CA ASN A 137 8.24 26.27 4.50
C ASN A 137 8.67 25.19 3.51
N TRP A 138 8.60 23.93 3.94
CA TRP A 138 8.99 22.79 3.12
C TRP A 138 7.81 22.07 2.47
N GLY A 139 6.57 22.46 2.83
CA GLY A 139 5.38 21.77 2.35
C GLY A 139 5.34 20.32 2.79
N ILE A 140 5.60 20.06 4.08
CA ILE A 140 5.62 18.71 4.66
C ILE A 140 4.44 18.55 5.63
N LEU A 141 3.68 17.48 5.46
CA LEU A 141 2.58 17.09 6.35
C LEU A 141 3.01 15.93 7.24
N TYR A 142 2.85 16.10 8.56
CA TYR A 142 3.10 15.07 9.56
C TYR A 142 1.78 14.59 10.16
N THR A 143 1.57 13.28 10.17
CA THR A 143 0.34 12.67 10.73
C THR A 143 0.66 11.56 11.71
N ILE A 144 -0.26 11.32 12.65
CA ILE A 144 -0.18 10.23 13.62
C ILE A 144 -1.56 9.63 13.90
N GLY A 145 -1.80 8.40 13.47
CA GLY A 145 -3.04 7.67 13.77
C GLY A 145 -2.80 6.56 14.79
N GLU A 146 -3.79 6.30 15.64
CA GLU A 146 -3.87 5.08 16.45
C GLU A 146 -5.13 4.31 16.03
N LEU A 147 -4.91 3.06 15.63
CA LEU A 147 -5.87 2.20 14.98
C LEU A 147 -6.15 0.98 15.86
N ASP A 148 -7.43 0.62 15.91
CA ASP A 148 -7.91 -0.54 16.63
C ASP A 148 -7.83 -1.81 15.73
N PRO A 149 -6.94 -2.76 16.04
CA PRO A 149 -6.73 -3.96 15.24
C PRO A 149 -7.92 -4.93 15.26
N GLU A 150 -8.93 -4.74 16.12
CA GLU A 150 -10.19 -5.52 16.05
C GLU A 150 -10.91 -5.32 14.71
N ARG A 151 -10.62 -4.23 13.99
CA ARG A 151 -11.03 -4.05 12.61
C ARG A 151 -10.06 -4.80 11.69
N ALA A 152 -10.52 -5.91 11.13
CA ALA A 152 -9.72 -6.76 10.21
C ALA A 152 -8.97 -5.96 9.13
N THR A 153 -9.60 -4.91 8.58
CA THR A 153 -9.01 -4.03 7.56
C THR A 153 -7.71 -3.34 8.00
N PHE A 154 -7.50 -3.12 9.31
CA PHE A 154 -6.30 -2.45 9.81
C PHE A 154 -5.14 -3.43 10.05
N LEU A 155 -5.45 -4.69 10.33
CA LEU A 155 -4.43 -5.75 10.35
C LEU A 155 -3.85 -5.99 8.94
N ASP A 156 -4.65 -5.79 7.89
CA ASP A 156 -4.20 -5.89 6.50
C ASP A 156 -3.10 -4.87 6.15
N TYR A 157 -2.87 -3.83 6.95
CA TYR A 157 -1.85 -2.80 6.67
C TYR A 157 -0.44 -3.18 7.15
N ILE A 158 -0.32 -4.19 8.01
CA ILE A 158 0.95 -4.58 8.62
C ILE A 158 1.24 -6.06 8.42
N ILE A 159 2.52 -6.42 8.49
CA ILE A 159 2.96 -7.81 8.46
C ILE A 159 3.36 -8.20 9.89
N THR A 160 2.53 -9.01 10.54
CA THR A 160 2.75 -9.47 11.93
C THR A 160 2.21 -10.88 12.13
N ASP A 161 2.89 -11.68 12.94
CA ASP A 161 2.45 -12.99 13.45
C ASP A 161 1.74 -12.88 14.82
N LYS A 162 1.82 -11.71 15.45
CA LYS A 162 1.15 -11.37 16.71
C LYS A 162 -0.16 -10.63 16.43
N GLN A 163 -1.11 -10.74 17.36
CA GLN A 163 -2.32 -9.92 17.39
C GLN A 163 -2.11 -8.72 18.32
N PRO A 164 -1.76 -7.54 17.79
CA PRO A 164 -1.52 -6.36 18.61
C PRO A 164 -2.80 -5.87 19.27
N SER A 165 -2.65 -5.12 20.36
CA SER A 165 -3.75 -4.42 21.03
C SER A 165 -4.07 -3.06 20.40
N LEU A 166 -3.07 -2.42 19.77
CA LEU A 166 -3.18 -1.17 19.03
C LEU A 166 -2.14 -1.14 17.92
N ILE A 167 -2.44 -0.45 16.83
CA ILE A 167 -1.49 -0.11 15.77
C ILE A 167 -1.34 1.40 15.74
N ARG A 168 -0.11 1.91 15.75
CA ARG A 168 0.16 3.32 15.55
C ARG A 168 0.83 3.51 14.20
N LEU A 169 0.30 4.47 13.44
CA LEU A 169 0.86 4.90 12.17
C LEU A 169 1.42 6.30 12.32
N LYS A 170 2.69 6.48 11.98
CA LYS A 170 3.32 7.81 11.83
C LYS A 170 3.65 8.00 10.35
N THR A 171 3.22 9.10 9.78
CA THR A 171 3.43 9.37 8.35
C THR A 171 4.02 10.75 8.12
N VAL A 172 4.96 10.83 7.18
CA VAL A 172 5.48 12.08 6.64
C VAL A 172 5.17 12.13 5.15
N MET A 173 4.50 13.19 4.71
CA MET A 173 4.05 13.37 3.32
C MET A 173 4.56 14.68 2.74
N PHE A 174 5.11 14.64 1.53
CA PHE A 174 5.49 15.83 0.77
C PHE A 174 5.54 15.54 -0.74
N PHE A 175 5.57 16.60 -1.53
CA PHE A 175 5.68 16.51 -2.98
C PHE A 175 6.96 17.15 -3.48
N THR A 176 7.57 16.57 -4.51
CA THR A 176 8.59 17.25 -5.31
C THR A 176 8.14 17.33 -6.77
N SER A 177 8.41 18.46 -7.41
CA SER A 177 8.18 18.62 -8.85
C SER A 177 9.19 17.74 -9.59
N GLY A 178 8.71 16.87 -10.49
CA GLY A 178 9.59 16.15 -11.40
C GLY A 178 10.23 17.11 -12.42
N GLU A 179 11.46 16.83 -12.86
CA GLU A 179 12.30 17.73 -13.69
C GLU A 179 11.69 18.20 -15.02
N PHE A 180 10.51 17.72 -15.43
CA PHE A 180 9.94 18.04 -16.74
C PHE A 180 8.42 18.27 -16.73
N ASN A 181 7.80 18.54 -15.57
CA ASN A 181 6.33 18.69 -15.44
C ASN A 181 5.51 17.54 -16.09
N THR A 182 6.11 16.36 -16.23
CA THR A 182 5.46 15.17 -16.81
C THR A 182 4.94 14.23 -15.74
N PHE A 183 5.54 14.28 -14.55
CA PHE A 183 5.19 13.49 -13.38
C PHE A 183 5.36 14.34 -12.12
N GLN A 184 4.63 13.97 -11.08
CA GLN A 184 4.79 14.51 -9.74
C GLN A 184 5.35 13.41 -8.85
N LEU A 185 6.38 13.71 -8.08
CA LEU A 185 6.91 12.79 -7.07
C LEU A 185 6.15 13.02 -5.77
N PHE A 186 5.54 11.96 -5.26
CA PHE A 186 4.86 11.95 -3.98
C PHE A 186 5.65 11.09 -3.01
N HIS A 187 6.18 11.72 -1.97
CA HIS A 187 6.85 11.06 -0.88
C HIS A 187 5.86 10.83 0.26
N MET A 188 5.80 9.60 0.74
CA MET A 188 4.91 9.13 1.79
C MET A 188 5.65 8.08 2.63
N ASP A 189 6.37 8.56 3.64
CA ASP A 189 7.09 7.68 4.54
C ASP A 189 6.14 7.23 5.67
N MET A 190 5.70 5.97 5.62
CA MET A 190 4.87 5.36 6.66
C MET A 190 5.71 4.52 7.62
N THR A 191 5.56 4.76 8.92
CA THR A 191 6.12 3.92 9.99
C THR A 191 4.99 3.34 10.82
N PHE A 192 4.91 2.00 10.83
CA PHE A 192 3.95 1.25 11.62
C PHE A 192 4.59 0.75 12.92
N GLU A 193 3.90 0.95 14.03
CA GLU A 193 4.24 0.42 15.35
C GLU A 193 3.07 -0.41 15.86
N ALA A 194 3.31 -1.65 16.28
CA ALA A 194 2.32 -2.54 16.86
C ALA A 194 2.52 -2.63 18.38
N LYS A 195 1.43 -2.53 19.15
CA LYS A 195 1.47 -2.63 20.62
C LYS A 195 1.20 -4.06 21.07
N ASN A 196 2.24 -4.76 21.51
CA ASN A 196 2.18 -6.12 22.02
C ASN A 196 2.36 -6.11 23.55
N GLY A 197 1.26 -6.22 24.28
CA GLY A 197 1.25 -6.01 25.73
C GLY A 197 1.57 -4.55 26.08
N THR A 198 2.71 -4.32 26.72
CA THR A 198 3.17 -2.97 27.13
C THR A 198 4.18 -2.35 26.16
N VAL A 199 4.67 -3.09 25.18
CA VAL A 199 5.78 -2.67 24.30
C VAL A 199 5.25 -2.26 22.92
N TRP A 200 5.81 -1.18 22.37
CA TRP A 200 5.64 -0.79 20.97
C TRP A 200 6.80 -1.33 20.13
N GLU A 201 6.49 -2.08 19.09
CA GLU A 201 7.47 -2.68 18.18
C GLU A 201 7.21 -2.17 16.76
N LYS A 202 8.27 -1.80 16.01
CA LYS A 202 8.11 -1.46 14.60
C LYS A 202 7.75 -2.72 13.81
N VAL A 203 6.75 -2.62 12.96
CA VAL A 203 6.31 -3.71 12.08
C VAL A 203 6.39 -3.29 10.61
N PRO A 204 6.68 -4.20 9.68
CA PRO A 204 6.67 -3.90 8.25
C PRO A 204 5.26 -3.55 7.74
N SER A 205 5.20 -2.68 6.74
CA SER A 205 3.98 -2.39 5.97
C SER A 205 3.66 -3.53 5.01
N SER A 206 2.37 -3.78 4.75
CA SER A 206 1.93 -4.65 3.66
C SER A 206 1.85 -3.95 2.29
N GLY A 207 1.95 -2.62 2.24
CA GLY A 207 1.74 -1.80 1.04
C GLY A 207 0.27 -1.50 0.71
N VAL A 208 -0.68 -2.12 1.42
CA VAL A 208 -2.12 -1.97 1.14
C VAL A 208 -2.60 -0.55 1.45
N LEU A 209 -2.14 0.03 2.55
CA LEU A 209 -2.58 1.37 2.95
C LEU A 209 -2.04 2.44 1.99
N GLU A 210 -0.79 2.31 1.56
CA GLU A 210 -0.14 3.19 0.59
C GLU A 210 -0.93 3.20 -0.72
N GLN A 211 -1.29 2.01 -1.22
CA GLN A 211 -2.12 1.84 -2.40
C GLN A 211 -3.49 2.52 -2.23
N GLN A 212 -4.21 2.19 -1.16
CA GLN A 212 -5.56 2.75 -0.91
C GLN A 212 -5.52 4.27 -0.77
N PHE A 213 -4.49 4.80 -0.12
CA PHE A 213 -4.31 6.23 0.04
C PHE A 213 -4.11 6.92 -1.31
N ILE A 214 -3.23 6.39 -2.16
CA ILE A 214 -3.00 6.90 -3.52
C ILE A 214 -4.29 6.86 -4.34
N GLU A 215 -5.02 5.75 -4.31
CA GLU A 215 -6.32 5.64 -5.00
C GLU A 215 -7.32 6.71 -4.54
N LYS A 216 -7.39 6.99 -3.23
CA LYS A 216 -8.31 7.99 -2.67
C LYS A 216 -7.91 9.41 -3.05
N ILE A 217 -6.64 9.78 -2.92
CA ILE A 217 -6.18 11.16 -3.19
C ILE A 217 -6.24 11.50 -4.69
N THR A 218 -5.93 10.54 -5.58
CA THR A 218 -6.00 10.80 -7.02
C THR A 218 -7.44 10.89 -7.49
N LYS A 219 -8.33 10.01 -7.00
CA LYS A 219 -9.77 10.05 -7.33
C LYS A 219 -10.44 11.34 -6.87
N ALA A 220 -10.12 11.83 -5.67
CA ALA A 220 -10.69 13.06 -5.12
C ALA A 220 -10.31 14.31 -5.92
N ASN A 221 -9.25 14.25 -6.72
CA ASN A 221 -8.73 15.37 -7.50
C ASN A 221 -9.13 15.29 -8.99
N SER A 222 -9.87 14.26 -9.42
CA SER A 222 -10.41 14.14 -10.79
C SER A 222 -11.74 14.88 -11.00
N PHE A 223 -12.13 15.75 -10.06
CA PHE A 223 -13.35 16.58 -10.09
C PHE A 223 -13.00 18.07 -10.03
#